data_AF-A0A6L9YSV1-F1
#
_entry.id   AF-A0A6L9YSV1-F1
#
_cell.length_a   1.000
_cell.length_b   1.000
_cell.length_c   1.000
_cell.angle_alpha   90.00
_cell.angle_beta   90.00
_cell.angle_gamma   90.00
#
_symmetry.space_group_name_H-M   'P 1'
#
loop_
_entity.id
_entity.type
_entity.pdbx_description
1 polymer ?
#
loop_
_entity_poly.entity_id
_entity_poly.type
_entity_poly.pdbx_seq_one_letter_code
_entity_poly.pdbx_strand_id
1 'polypeptide(L)'
;MQPRKPPKSPNRKQFDAAVNSLLNQRDKSGLFAFIEFRLKQFNLEHKFDIFDIFIESYIRGVSKIESGQDIENPSAWLRTTCLNVIREHFAKKGKHWKKEREFSSIEYQISSNDGSDYLSDEYVKEILSDIRQLVSPLDFDIFVLRVMEELSWI
;
A
#
# COMPACT_ATOMS: atom_id res chain seq x y z
N MET A 1 -4.67 33.81 22.62
CA MET A 1 -4.49 32.90 23.77
C MET A 1 -4.78 31.49 23.30
N GLN A 2 -3.81 30.57 23.33
CA GLN A 2 -4.11 29.16 23.07
C GLN A 2 -4.91 28.58 24.24
N PRO A 3 -5.94 27.75 24.00
CA PRO A 3 -6.68 27.12 25.09
C PRO A 3 -5.73 26.25 25.90
N ARG A 4 -5.67 26.49 27.22
CA ARG A 4 -4.91 25.64 28.14
C ARG A 4 -5.49 24.24 28.07
N LYS A 5 -4.69 23.26 27.61
CA LYS A 5 -5.09 21.86 27.62
C LYS A 5 -5.47 21.46 29.05
N PRO A 6 -6.59 20.75 29.26
CA PRO A 6 -6.98 20.31 30.59
C PRO A 6 -5.86 19.43 31.19
N PRO A 7 -5.67 19.48 32.52
CA PRO A 7 -4.65 18.68 33.18
C PRO A 7 -4.90 17.20 32.93
N LYS A 8 -3.83 16.46 32.57
CA LYS A 8 -3.87 15.01 32.36
C LYS A 8 -4.29 14.30 33.64
N SER A 9 -5.16 13.28 33.53
CA SER A 9 -5.54 12.41 34.65
C SER A 9 -4.32 11.70 35.25
N PRO A 10 -4.39 11.27 36.53
CA PRO A 10 -3.31 10.50 37.17
C PRO A 10 -2.90 9.26 36.37
N ASN A 11 -3.88 8.47 35.91
CA ASN A 11 -3.64 7.28 35.10
C ASN A 11 -2.96 7.63 33.77
N ARG A 12 -3.32 8.77 33.16
CA ARG A 12 -2.65 9.24 31.95
C ARG A 12 -1.19 9.60 32.20
N LYS A 13 -0.88 10.24 33.34
CA LYS A 13 0.51 10.57 33.70
C LYS A 13 1.33 9.30 33.94
N GLN A 14 0.75 8.30 34.61
CA GLN A 14 1.40 7.00 34.85
C GLN A 14 1.69 6.27 33.55
N PHE A 15 0.71 6.23 32.64
CA PHE A 15 0.87 5.64 31.31
C PHE A 15 1.97 6.35 30.51
N ASP A 16 1.92 7.69 30.41
CA ASP A 16 2.92 8.47 29.68
C ASP A 16 4.34 8.27 30.26
N ALA A 17 4.47 8.18 31.59
CA ALA A 17 5.75 7.90 32.24
C ALA A 17 6.29 6.51 31.88
N ALA A 18 5.44 5.49 31.87
CA ALA A 18 5.83 4.13 31.48
C ALA A 18 6.21 4.05 30.00
N VAL A 19 5.47 4.72 29.12
CA VAL A 19 5.81 4.85 27.69
C VAL A 19 7.17 5.50 27.51
N ASN A 20 7.43 6.63 28.17
CA ASN A 20 8.73 7.30 28.10
C ASN A 20 9.87 6.40 28.62
N SER A 21 9.63 5.62 29.66
CA SER A 21 10.62 4.64 30.15
C SER A 21 10.96 3.60 29.08
N LEU A 22 9.96 3.02 28.41
CA LEU A 22 10.14 2.05 27.32
C LEU A 22 10.87 2.62 26.10
N LEU A 23 10.63 3.88 25.77
CA LEU A 23 11.29 4.55 24.65
C LEU A 23 12.77 4.83 24.94
N ASN A 24 13.11 5.07 26.20
CA ASN A 24 14.48 5.34 26.63
C ASN A 24 15.30 4.06 26.86
N GLN A 25 14.70 2.88 26.80
CA GLN A 25 15.41 1.59 26.86
C GLN A 25 16.20 1.38 25.56
N ARG A 26 17.54 1.39 25.66
CA ARG A 26 18.46 1.22 24.53
C ARG A 26 18.83 -0.25 24.24
N ASP A 27 18.33 -1.20 25.02
CA ASP A 27 18.66 -2.61 24.91
C ASP A 27 17.77 -3.37 23.91
N LYS A 28 18.15 -4.60 23.55
CA LYS A 28 17.40 -5.45 22.61
C LYS A 28 15.99 -5.82 23.09
N SER A 29 15.65 -5.59 24.37
CA SER A 29 14.29 -5.76 24.89
C SER A 29 13.41 -4.50 24.78
N GLY A 30 13.99 -3.40 24.31
CA GLY A 30 13.29 -2.12 24.09
C GLY A 30 12.11 -2.24 23.13
N LEU A 31 11.15 -1.33 23.26
CA LEU A 31 9.90 -1.38 22.51
C LEU A 31 10.12 -1.37 20.99
N PHE A 32 11.07 -0.57 20.50
CA PHE A 32 11.38 -0.49 19.08
C PHE A 32 12.03 -1.76 18.55
N ALA A 33 12.96 -2.37 19.29
CA ALA A 33 13.53 -3.66 18.93
C ALA A 33 12.44 -4.76 18.88
N PHE A 34 11.48 -4.72 19.82
CA PHE A 34 10.32 -5.61 19.79
C PHE A 34 9.47 -5.39 18.53
N ILE A 35 9.11 -4.15 18.19
CA ILE A 35 8.30 -3.83 17.01
C ILE A 35 9.03 -4.26 15.73
N GLU A 36 10.31 -3.91 15.59
CA GLU A 36 11.13 -4.26 14.44
C GLU A 36 11.17 -5.78 14.22
N PHE A 37 11.43 -6.54 15.29
CA PHE A 37 11.45 -8.00 15.23
C PHE A 37 10.09 -8.56 14.78
N ARG A 38 8.98 -8.04 15.31
CA ARG A 38 7.65 -8.48 14.90
C ARG A 38 7.34 -8.12 13.45
N LEU A 39 7.70 -6.93 12.97
CA LEU A 39 7.51 -6.56 11.58
C LEU A 39 8.22 -7.53 10.62
N LYS A 40 9.48 -7.89 10.92
CA LYS A 40 10.22 -8.91 10.17
C LYS A 40 9.53 -10.29 10.20
N GLN A 41 9.04 -10.71 11.37
CA GLN A 41 8.31 -11.99 11.49
C GLN A 41 7.05 -12.06 10.64
N PHE A 42 6.37 -10.93 10.42
CA PHE A 42 5.15 -10.86 9.59
C PHE A 42 5.44 -10.43 8.14
N ASN A 43 6.71 -10.24 7.76
CA ASN A 43 7.14 -9.74 6.44
C ASN A 43 6.44 -8.41 6.08
N LEU A 44 6.55 -7.45 7.00
CA LEU A 44 5.94 -6.12 6.97
C LEU A 44 6.96 -4.97 7.13
N GLU A 45 8.24 -5.28 7.33
CA GLU A 45 9.34 -4.34 7.55
C GLU A 45 9.55 -3.32 6.42
N HIS A 46 9.12 -3.64 5.21
CA HIS A 46 9.20 -2.74 4.05
C HIS A 46 7.92 -1.90 3.85
N LYS A 47 6.87 -2.15 4.64
CA LYS A 47 5.55 -1.54 4.45
C LYS A 47 5.14 -0.58 5.55
N PHE A 48 5.67 -0.75 6.75
CA PHE A 48 5.30 0.03 7.91
C PHE A 48 6.54 0.48 8.67
N ASP A 49 6.57 1.73 9.09
CA ASP A 49 7.58 2.23 10.01
C ASP A 49 7.27 1.73 11.43
N ILE A 50 8.32 1.51 12.22
CA ILE A 50 8.26 1.26 13.66
C ILE A 50 7.43 2.36 14.34
N PHE A 51 7.63 3.61 13.93
CA PHE A 51 6.90 4.75 14.50
C PHE A 51 5.41 4.70 14.23
N ASP A 52 4.97 4.24 13.06
CA ASP A 52 3.54 4.13 12.74
C ASP A 52 2.84 3.18 13.71
N ILE A 53 3.43 1.99 13.90
CA ILE A 53 2.92 0.97 14.83
C ILE A 53 2.88 1.51 16.26
N PHE A 54 3.94 2.21 16.68
CA PHE A 54 4.03 2.79 18.00
C PHE A 54 2.98 3.89 18.23
N ILE A 55 2.85 4.85 17.32
CA ILE A 55 1.93 5.99 17.43
C ILE A 55 0.48 5.48 17.48
N GLU A 56 0.11 4.55 16.61
CA GLU A 56 -1.23 3.97 16.63
C GLU A 56 -1.52 3.27 17.97
N SER A 57 -0.57 2.48 18.45
CA SER A 57 -0.69 1.78 19.73
C SER A 57 -0.79 2.75 20.92
N TYR A 58 -0.02 3.84 20.88
CA TYR A 58 -0.09 4.92 21.86
C TYR A 58 -1.48 5.57 21.85
N ILE A 59 -1.98 5.98 20.68
CA ILE A 59 -3.32 6.58 20.53
C ILE A 59 -4.42 5.66 21.09
N ARG A 60 -4.33 4.35 20.84
CA ARG A 60 -5.28 3.38 21.42
C ARG A 60 -5.21 3.36 22.96
N GLY A 61 -4.01 3.43 23.53
CA GLY A 61 -3.83 3.52 24.99
C GLY A 61 -4.40 4.80 25.59
N VAL A 62 -4.17 5.92 24.90
CA VAL A 62 -4.76 7.22 25.24
C VAL A 62 -6.29 7.15 25.27
N SER A 63 -6.89 6.67 24.19
CA SER A 63 -8.34 6.57 24.05
C SER A 63 -8.94 5.64 25.12
N LYS A 64 -8.28 4.53 25.43
CA LYS A 64 -8.67 3.61 26.50
C LYS A 64 -8.76 4.33 27.86
N ILE A 65 -7.74 5.09 28.22
CA ILE A 65 -7.70 5.87 29.47
C ILE A 65 -8.77 6.97 29.48
N GLU A 66 -8.97 7.65 28.36
CA GLU A 66 -9.98 8.71 28.23
C GLU A 66 -11.41 8.16 28.34
N SER A 67 -11.66 6.92 27.91
CA SER A 67 -12.93 6.22 28.12
C SER A 67 -13.16 5.73 29.57
N GLY A 68 -12.24 6.02 30.50
CA GLY A 68 -12.33 5.61 31.90
C GLY A 68 -11.88 4.17 32.18
N GLN A 69 -11.30 3.48 31.19
CA GLN A 69 -10.72 2.15 31.38
C GLN A 69 -9.28 2.27 31.89
N ASP A 70 -8.91 1.42 32.84
CA ASP A 70 -7.57 1.43 33.41
C ASP A 70 -6.60 0.50 32.66
N ILE A 71 -5.30 0.81 32.78
CA ILE A 71 -4.20 0.02 32.23
C ILE A 71 -3.24 -0.33 33.37
N GLU A 72 -3.43 -1.50 33.99
CA GLU A 72 -2.64 -1.94 35.16
C GLU A 72 -1.14 -2.05 34.85
N ASN A 73 -0.79 -2.63 33.70
CA ASN A 73 0.60 -2.78 33.26
C ASN A 73 0.81 -2.11 31.89
N PRO A 74 1.12 -0.79 31.87
CA PRO A 74 1.31 -0.04 30.64
C PRO A 74 2.32 -0.66 29.67
N SER A 75 3.42 -1.20 30.20
CA SER A 75 4.51 -1.75 29.38
C SER A 75 4.11 -3.03 28.66
N ALA A 76 3.47 -3.96 29.37
CA ALA A 76 2.96 -5.19 28.76
C ALA A 76 1.79 -4.89 27.82
N TRP A 77 0.89 -4.01 28.23
CA TRP A 77 -0.27 -3.61 27.44
C TRP A 77 0.14 -2.98 26.11
N LEU A 78 1.14 -2.09 26.12
CA LEU A 78 1.62 -1.43 24.91
C LEU A 78 2.27 -2.40 23.93
N ARG A 79 3.12 -3.33 24.42
CA ARG A 79 3.71 -4.38 23.56
C ARG A 79 2.64 -5.27 22.93
N THR A 80 1.63 -5.67 23.71
CA THR A 80 0.48 -6.44 23.21
C THR A 80 -0.30 -5.67 22.16
N THR A 81 -0.52 -4.37 22.39
CA THR A 81 -1.24 -3.50 21.45
C THR A 81 -0.46 -3.33 20.15
N CYS A 82 0.86 -3.13 20.21
CA CYS A 82 1.72 -3.11 19.02
C CYS A 82 1.61 -4.41 18.22
N LEU A 83 1.66 -5.56 18.89
CA LEU A 83 1.48 -6.85 18.22
C LEU A 83 0.11 -6.99 17.57
N ASN A 84 -0.95 -6.51 18.22
CA ASN A 84 -2.30 -6.55 17.67
C ASN A 84 -2.43 -5.64 16.44
N VAL A 85 -1.89 -4.41 16.49
CA VAL A 85 -1.84 -3.50 15.33
C VAL A 85 -1.11 -4.18 14.16
N ILE A 86 0.06 -4.78 14.38
CA ILE A 86 0.80 -5.53 13.35
C ILE A 86 -0.06 -6.67 12.77
N ARG A 87 -0.73 -7.46 13.62
CA ARG A 87 -1.62 -8.54 13.19
C ARG A 87 -2.81 -8.04 12.37
N GLU A 88 -3.38 -6.90 12.72
CA GLU A 88 -4.45 -6.26 11.96
C GLU A 88 -3.97 -5.83 10.57
N HIS A 89 -2.79 -5.20 10.46
CA HIS A 89 -2.19 -4.87 9.17
C HIS A 89 -1.90 -6.11 8.32
N PHE A 90 -1.38 -7.17 8.96
CA PHE A 90 -1.17 -8.45 8.30
C PHE A 90 -2.48 -9.09 7.81
N ALA A 91 -3.53 -9.09 8.62
CA ALA A 91 -4.84 -9.60 8.24
C ALA A 91 -5.48 -8.78 7.11
N LYS A 92 -5.27 -7.45 7.09
CA LYS A 92 -5.69 -6.58 5.98
C LYS A 92 -4.95 -6.91 4.69
N LYS A 93 -3.65 -7.24 4.72
CA LYS A 93 -2.93 -7.79 3.55
C LYS A 93 -3.63 -9.05 3.03
N GLY A 94 -4.11 -9.91 3.93
CA GLY A 94 -4.95 -11.07 3.66
C GLY A 94 -6.20 -10.79 2.79
N LYS A 95 -6.86 -9.67 3.06
CA LYS A 95 -8.07 -9.25 2.33
C LYS A 95 -7.73 -8.44 1.08
N HIS A 96 -6.70 -7.61 1.14
CA HIS A 96 -6.24 -6.81 0.00
C HIS A 96 -5.66 -7.68 -1.10
N TRP A 97 -4.88 -8.73 -0.78
CA TRP A 97 -4.38 -9.65 -1.79
C TRP A 97 -5.52 -10.39 -2.50
N LYS A 98 -6.59 -10.75 -1.77
CA LYS A 98 -7.78 -11.37 -2.38
C LYS A 98 -8.45 -10.40 -3.34
N LYS A 99 -8.63 -9.16 -2.90
CA LYS A 99 -9.23 -8.10 -3.72
C LYS A 99 -8.36 -7.75 -4.93
N GLU A 100 -7.04 -7.62 -4.78
CA GLU A 100 -6.10 -7.42 -5.90
C GLU A 100 -6.07 -8.62 -6.84
N ARG A 101 -6.15 -9.86 -6.35
CA ARG A 101 -6.28 -11.04 -7.22
C ARG A 101 -7.62 -11.07 -7.95
N GLU A 102 -8.71 -10.67 -7.30
CA GLU A 102 -10.02 -10.54 -7.94
C GLU A 102 -9.98 -9.43 -9.01
N PHE A 103 -9.42 -8.26 -8.70
CA PHE A 103 -9.21 -7.18 -9.67
C PHE A 103 -8.30 -7.61 -10.83
N SER A 104 -7.17 -8.27 -10.57
CA SER A 104 -6.28 -8.79 -11.60
C SER A 104 -6.94 -9.90 -12.42
N SER A 105 -7.78 -10.74 -11.82
CA SER A 105 -8.56 -11.75 -12.55
C SER A 105 -9.62 -11.08 -13.42
N ILE A 106 -10.25 -10.01 -12.95
CA ILE A 106 -11.20 -9.20 -13.72
C ILE A 106 -10.48 -8.45 -14.85
N GLU A 107 -9.34 -7.81 -14.61
CA GLU A 107 -8.53 -7.16 -15.65
C GLU A 107 -8.01 -8.16 -16.68
N TYR A 108 -7.56 -9.33 -16.24
CA TYR A 108 -7.17 -10.41 -17.13
C TYR A 108 -8.35 -10.92 -17.94
N GLN A 109 -9.55 -11.01 -17.35
CA GLN A 109 -10.79 -11.34 -18.06
C GLN A 109 -11.22 -10.23 -19.01
N ILE A 110 -11.08 -8.94 -18.67
CA ILE A 110 -11.38 -7.82 -19.57
C ILE A 110 -10.37 -7.81 -20.73
N SER A 111 -9.09 -8.11 -20.46
CA SER A 111 -8.04 -8.21 -21.46
C SER A 111 -8.12 -9.48 -22.33
N SER A 112 -8.78 -10.53 -21.87
CA SER A 112 -8.96 -11.79 -22.61
C SER A 112 -10.38 -11.98 -23.18
N ASN A 113 -11.32 -11.13 -22.78
CA ASN A 113 -12.68 -11.05 -23.33
C ASN A 113 -12.82 -9.92 -24.36
N ASP A 114 -11.71 -9.47 -24.95
CA ASP A 114 -11.74 -8.83 -26.26
C ASP A 114 -12.12 -9.90 -27.28
N GLY A 115 -13.43 -10.17 -27.35
CA GLY A 115 -14.07 -10.87 -28.45
C GLY A 115 -13.82 -10.09 -29.72
N SER A 116 -12.65 -10.32 -30.29
CA SER A 116 -12.14 -9.93 -31.61
C SER A 116 -13.07 -9.04 -32.43
N ASP A 117 -12.87 -7.73 -32.32
CA ASP A 117 -13.14 -6.77 -33.39
C ASP A 117 -11.86 -6.53 -34.23
N TYR A 118 -10.99 -7.54 -34.31
CA TYR A 118 -9.88 -7.55 -35.26
C TYR A 118 -10.48 -7.69 -36.66
N LEU A 119 -10.32 -6.66 -37.48
CA LEU A 119 -10.55 -6.73 -38.91
C LEU A 119 -9.82 -7.97 -39.46
N SER A 120 -10.50 -8.79 -40.27
CA SER A 120 -9.85 -9.96 -40.86
C SER A 120 -8.63 -9.53 -41.69
N ASP A 121 -7.59 -10.36 -41.69
CA ASP A 121 -6.38 -10.10 -42.47
C ASP A 121 -6.70 -9.86 -43.96
N GLU A 122 -7.75 -10.49 -44.48
CA GLU A 122 -8.27 -10.26 -45.83
C GLU A 122 -8.80 -8.83 -46.02
N TYR A 123 -9.55 -8.31 -45.05
CA TYR A 123 -10.12 -6.97 -45.13
C TYR A 123 -9.04 -5.88 -45.00
N VAL A 124 -8.05 -6.10 -44.14
CA VAL A 124 -6.89 -5.20 -44.02
C VAL A 124 -6.10 -5.14 -45.32
N LYS A 125 -5.90 -6.28 -46.00
CA LYS A 125 -5.22 -6.34 -47.30
C LYS A 125 -5.98 -5.61 -48.41
N GLU A 126 -7.31 -5.70 -48.41
CA GLU A 126 -8.16 -4.99 -49.36
C GLU A 126 -8.00 -3.47 -49.19
N ILE A 127 -8.11 -2.96 -47.96
CA ILE A 127 -7.91 -1.53 -47.66
C ILE A 127 -6.52 -1.05 -48.09
N LEU A 128 -5.47 -1.82 -47.81
CA LEU A 128 -4.10 -1.43 -48.20
C LEU A 128 -3.91 -1.41 -49.72
N SER A 129 -4.56 -2.31 -50.46
CA SER A 129 -4.56 -2.30 -51.92
C SER A 129 -5.24 -1.04 -52.47
N ASP A 130 -6.37 -0.66 -51.91
CA ASP A 130 -7.12 0.54 -52.34
C ASP A 130 -6.34 1.83 -52.06
N ILE A 131 -5.73 1.94 -50.87
CA ILE A 131 -4.88 3.07 -50.52
C ILE A 131 -3.69 3.14 -51.49
N ARG A 132 -3.05 2.01 -51.82
CA ARG A 132 -1.92 1.98 -52.76
C ARG A 132 -2.29 2.48 -54.17
N GLN A 133 -3.54 2.32 -54.59
CA GLN A 133 -4.01 2.86 -55.88
C GLN A 133 -4.36 4.36 -55.81
N LEU A 134 -4.70 4.87 -54.62
CA LEU A 134 -5.14 6.25 -54.41
C LEU A 134 -3.98 7.22 -54.20
N VAL A 135 -2.89 6.76 -53.56
CA VAL A 135 -1.74 7.62 -53.21
C VAL A 135 -0.58 7.41 -54.17
N SER A 136 0.30 8.41 -54.29
CA SER A 136 1.51 8.28 -55.09
C SER A 136 2.40 7.15 -54.53
N PRO A 137 3.18 6.45 -55.39
CA PRO A 137 4.07 5.39 -54.92
C PRO A 137 5.03 5.85 -53.82
N LEU A 138 5.52 7.09 -53.92
CA LEU A 138 6.45 7.67 -52.95
C LEU A 138 5.80 7.87 -51.58
N ASP A 139 4.56 8.36 -51.54
CA ASP A 139 3.85 8.61 -50.28
C ASP A 139 3.45 7.30 -49.59
N PHE A 140 3.11 6.28 -50.38
CA PHE A 140 2.84 4.94 -49.86
C PHE A 140 4.09 4.32 -49.23
N ASP A 141 5.26 4.47 -49.87
CA ASP A 141 6.53 3.99 -49.32
C ASP A 141 6.89 4.72 -48.02
N ILE A 142 6.67 6.04 -47.94
CA ILE A 142 6.85 6.80 -46.69
C ILE A 142 5.92 6.28 -45.59
N PHE A 143 4.64 6.00 -45.92
CA PHE A 143 3.69 5.43 -44.98
C PHE A 143 4.15 4.06 -44.46
N VAL A 144 4.59 3.16 -45.33
CA VAL A 144 5.09 1.83 -44.94
C VAL A 144 6.32 1.96 -44.04
N LEU A 145 7.32 2.74 -44.47
CA LEU A 145 8.55 2.94 -43.71
C LEU A 145 8.30 3.58 -42.35
N ARG A 146 7.32 4.48 -42.26
CA ARG A 146 7.01 5.18 -41.02
C ARG A 146 6.17 4.37 -40.05
N VAL A 147 5.14 3.69 -40.56
CA VAL A 147 4.09 3.06 -39.74
C VAL A 147 4.36 1.59 -39.49
N MET A 148 4.87 0.86 -40.50
CA MET A 148 5.14 -0.57 -40.37
C MET A 148 6.56 -0.85 -39.86
N GLU A 149 7.54 -0.09 -40.33
CA GLU A 149 8.96 -0.27 -39.97
C GLU A 149 9.41 0.68 -38.84
N GLU A 150 8.49 1.52 -38.33
CA GLU A 150 8.68 2.47 -37.23
C GLU A 150 9.87 3.44 -37.38
N LEU A 151 10.34 3.69 -38.61
CA LEU A 151 11.53 4.51 -38.84
C LEU A 151 11.28 5.98 -38.47
N SER A 152 12.25 6.59 -37.78
CA SER A 152 12.19 7.99 -37.35
C SER A 152 12.47 8.98 -38.49
N TRP A 153 11.89 10.18 -38.41
CA TRP A 153 12.08 11.28 -39.38
C TRP A 153 13.46 11.98 -39.33
N ILE A 154 14.45 11.34 -38.70
CA ILE A 154 15.74 11.95 -38.33
C ILE A 154 16.76 11.77 -39.46
#